data_AF-A0A7S4HQD4-F1
#
_entry.id   AF-A0A7S4HQD4-F1
#
_cell.length_a   1.000
_cell.length_b   1.000
_cell.length_c   1.000
_cell.angle_alpha   90.00
_cell.angle_beta   90.00
_cell.angle_gamma   90.00
#
_symmetry.space_group_name_H-M   'P 1'
#
loop_
_entity.id
_entity.type
_entity.pdbx_description
1 polymer ?
#
loop_
_entity_poly.entity_id
_entity_poly.type
_entity_poly.pdbx_seq_one_letter_code
_entity_poly.pdbx_strand_id
1 'polypeptide(L)'
;GSLIIMVEPRKHNCSWCFEKAEQPLLNRKLLGRDLHQCASCNQETAVCFNCDSMCRVYDDSVDKFCFMCKDIIDYWGIDPSKMRKEVLLPELYCSWCFTCAEQKLYRHHTVTRIDYTCTNCSKQTCKCRYCHIGTSRNHPTLPDQACAMCKNLIGDWDDPYDTGELLVGGWCSWCISKSVFELEKDHTLRRHYY
;
A
#
# COMPACT_ATOMS: atom_id res chain seq x y z
N GLY A 1 7.21 48.67 17.06
CA GLY A 1 6.41 47.54 17.57
C GLY A 1 6.13 46.63 16.41
N SER A 2 6.69 45.42 16.43
CA SER A 2 6.46 44.43 15.37
C SER A 2 5.04 43.88 15.50
N LEU A 3 4.25 44.06 14.45
CA LEU A 3 2.89 43.53 14.34
C LEU A 3 2.99 42.00 14.24
N ILE A 4 2.72 41.29 15.34
CA ILE A 4 2.56 39.83 15.30
C ILE A 4 1.18 39.57 14.70
N ILE A 5 1.14 39.31 13.39
CA ILE A 5 -0.07 38.80 12.74
C ILE A 5 -0.22 37.36 13.23
N MET A 6 -1.07 37.16 14.23
CA MET A 6 -1.51 35.82 14.64
C MET A 6 -2.38 35.27 13.52
N VAL A 7 -1.77 34.51 12.61
CA VAL A 7 -2.53 33.73 11.64
C VAL A 7 -3.12 32.56 12.41
N GLU A 8 -4.44 32.54 12.58
CA GLU A 8 -5.14 31.39 13.19
C GLU A 8 -4.70 30.09 12.46
N PRO A 9 -4.36 29.03 13.20
CA PRO A 9 -3.91 27.79 12.59
C PRO A 9 -5.05 27.20 11.76
N ARG A 10 -4.90 27.25 10.44
CA ARG A 10 -5.88 26.67 9.52
C ARG A 10 -5.87 25.15 9.67
N LYS A 11 -7.06 24.58 9.83
CA LYS A 11 -7.25 23.12 9.92
C LYS A 11 -7.50 22.55 8.54
N HIS A 12 -6.72 21.53 8.17
CA HIS A 12 -6.76 20.88 6.87
C HIS A 12 -6.94 19.38 7.03
N ASN A 13 -7.55 18.72 6.05
CA ASN A 13 -7.71 17.26 6.06
C ASN A 13 -6.38 16.57 5.80
N CYS A 14 -6.06 15.55 6.60
CA CYS A 14 -4.80 14.83 6.52
C CYS A 14 -4.95 13.48 5.80
N SER A 15 -4.20 13.25 4.73
CA SER A 15 -4.18 11.96 4.00
C SER A 15 -3.51 10.80 4.77
N TRP A 16 -2.95 11.03 5.95
CA TRP A 16 -2.42 9.97 6.82
C TRP A 16 -3.46 9.42 7.79
N CYS A 17 -4.34 10.26 8.31
CA CYS A 17 -5.24 9.90 9.40
C CYS A 17 -6.72 10.17 9.11
N PHE A 18 -7.03 10.82 7.98
CA PHE A 18 -8.36 11.28 7.56
C PHE A 18 -9.03 12.32 8.45
N GLU A 19 -8.33 12.82 9.47
CA GLU A 19 -8.84 13.86 10.34
C GLU A 19 -8.55 15.26 9.79
N LYS A 20 -9.44 16.19 10.11
CA LYS A 20 -9.22 17.62 9.94
C LYS A 20 -8.47 18.14 11.15
N ALA A 21 -7.18 18.43 10.96
CA ALA A 21 -6.27 18.80 12.04
C ALA A 21 -5.46 20.05 11.68
N GLU A 22 -4.88 20.68 12.70
CA GLU A 22 -3.88 21.73 12.50
C GLU A 22 -2.63 21.15 11.83
N GLN A 23 -2.01 21.96 10.97
CA GLN A 23 -0.86 21.57 10.16
C GLN A 23 0.24 22.63 10.28
N PRO A 24 0.87 22.80 11.47
CA PRO A 24 1.98 23.73 11.64
C PRO A 24 3.06 23.51 10.58
N LEU A 25 3.62 24.62 10.10
CA LEU A 25 4.74 24.62 9.18
C LEU A 25 5.97 24.04 9.90
N LEU A 26 6.50 22.94 9.37
CA LEU A 26 7.68 22.26 9.90
C LEU A 26 8.95 22.79 9.21
N ASN A 27 8.92 22.90 7.88
CA ASN A 27 10.08 23.33 7.10
C ASN A 27 9.63 24.09 5.84
N ARG A 28 10.11 25.33 5.68
CA ARG A 28 9.90 26.11 4.47
C ARG A 28 10.98 25.79 3.44
N LYS A 29 10.61 25.28 2.28
CA LYS A 29 11.57 24.91 1.23
C LYS A 29 11.70 26.02 0.20
N LEU A 30 12.93 26.40 -0.13
CA LEU A 30 13.22 27.34 -1.23
C LEU A 30 12.82 26.77 -2.59
N LEU A 31 13.01 25.45 -2.76
CA LEU A 31 12.64 24.70 -3.95
C LEU A 31 11.77 23.51 -3.53
N GLY A 32 10.60 23.38 -4.14
CA GLY A 32 9.61 22.34 -3.79
C GLY A 32 8.48 22.91 -2.93
N ARG A 33 7.82 22.02 -2.17
CA ARG A 33 6.70 22.38 -1.30
C ARG A 33 7.13 22.47 0.15
N ASP A 34 6.52 23.41 0.86
CA ASP A 34 6.61 23.52 2.31
C ASP A 34 6.10 22.23 2.98
N LEU A 35 6.82 21.82 4.01
CA LEU A 35 6.49 20.66 4.82
C LEU A 35 5.78 21.11 6.09
N HIS A 36 4.74 20.38 6.44
CA HIS A 36 3.92 20.58 7.61
C HIS A 36 3.87 19.29 8.42
N GLN A 37 3.44 19.38 9.68
CA GLN A 37 3.21 18.20 10.52
C GLN A 37 1.75 18.17 10.96
N CYS A 38 1.10 17.02 10.82
CA CYS A 38 -0.28 16.85 11.25
C CYS A 38 -0.35 16.74 12.78
N ALA A 39 -1.06 17.66 13.45
CA ALA A 39 -1.19 17.66 14.90
C ALA A 39 -1.93 16.44 15.49
N SER A 40 -2.69 15.71 14.67
CA SER A 40 -3.44 14.51 15.11
C SER A 40 -2.60 13.22 15.05
N CYS A 41 -1.79 13.04 14.00
CA CYS A 41 -1.04 11.79 13.79
C CYS A 41 0.48 11.96 13.75
N ASN A 42 0.98 13.18 13.92
CA ASN A 42 2.39 13.57 13.92
C ASN A 42 3.15 13.26 12.61
N GLN A 43 2.45 12.87 11.55
CA GLN A 43 3.05 12.58 10.25
C GLN A 43 3.32 13.85 9.46
N GLU A 44 4.42 13.84 8.70
CA GLU A 44 4.74 14.91 7.77
C GLU A 44 3.76 14.94 6.60
N THR A 45 3.40 16.15 6.20
CA THR A 45 2.48 16.40 5.09
C THR A 45 2.93 17.60 4.27
N ALA A 46 2.36 17.74 3.09
CA ALA A 46 2.49 18.94 2.27
C ALA A 46 1.11 19.34 1.73
N VAL A 47 0.97 20.58 1.27
CA VAL A 47 -0.28 21.03 0.66
C VAL A 47 -0.48 20.32 -0.70
N CYS A 48 -1.70 19.87 -0.96
CA CYS A 48 -2.10 19.29 -2.24
C CYS A 48 -2.00 20.32 -3.37
N PHE A 49 -1.58 19.91 -4.57
CA PHE A 49 -1.53 20.82 -5.71
C PHE A 49 -2.90 21.27 -6.24
N ASN A 50 -3.98 20.57 -5.87
CA ASN A 50 -5.31 20.81 -6.45
C ASN A 50 -6.36 21.32 -5.44
N CYS A 51 -6.07 21.29 -4.14
CA CYS A 51 -6.99 21.78 -3.12
C CYS A 51 -6.24 22.10 -1.81
N ASP A 52 -6.97 22.60 -0.81
CA ASP A 52 -6.41 22.95 0.50
C ASP A 52 -6.24 21.76 1.45
N SER A 53 -6.33 20.51 0.99
CA SER A 53 -6.08 19.34 1.84
C SER A 53 -4.61 18.92 1.79
N MET A 54 -4.20 18.09 2.75
CA MET A 54 -2.80 17.69 2.88
C MET A 54 -2.53 16.34 2.24
N CYS A 55 -1.44 16.25 1.47
CA CYS A 55 -0.91 15.01 0.90
C CYS A 55 0.19 14.41 1.78
N ARG A 56 0.49 13.12 1.56
CA ARG A 56 1.49 12.38 2.34
C ARG A 56 2.93 12.76 1.93
N VAL A 57 3.82 12.84 2.91
CA VAL A 57 5.28 12.95 2.72
C VAL A 57 5.90 11.63 3.18
N TYR A 58 6.62 10.96 2.30
CA TYR A 58 7.43 9.78 2.60
C TYR A 58 8.91 10.18 2.69
N ASP A 59 9.75 9.31 3.24
CA ASP A 59 11.17 9.58 3.44
C ASP A 59 11.91 9.98 2.14
N ASP A 60 11.49 9.44 1.00
CA ASP A 60 12.13 9.62 -0.30
C ASP A 60 11.32 10.48 -1.28
N SER A 61 10.07 10.84 -0.95
CA SER A 61 9.14 11.39 -1.93
C SER A 61 7.96 12.11 -1.28
N VAL A 62 7.34 13.03 -2.02
CA VAL A 62 6.13 13.74 -1.55
C VAL A 62 5.01 13.57 -2.56
N ASP A 63 3.85 13.10 -2.10
CA ASP A 63 2.68 12.91 -2.95
C ASP A 63 2.20 14.24 -3.55
N LYS A 64 1.95 14.29 -4.86
CA LYS A 64 1.45 15.52 -5.52
C LYS A 64 0.04 15.90 -5.07
N PHE A 65 -0.80 14.91 -4.77
CA PHE A 65 -2.23 15.07 -4.52
C PHE A 65 -2.63 14.38 -3.20
N CYS A 66 -3.61 14.95 -2.51
CA CYS A 66 -4.27 14.32 -1.37
C CYS A 66 -5.13 13.13 -1.83
N PHE A 67 -5.63 12.31 -0.90
CA PHE A 67 -6.40 11.11 -1.24
C PHE A 67 -7.68 11.39 -2.01
N MET A 68 -8.38 12.48 -1.70
CA MET A 68 -9.57 12.90 -2.44
C MET A 68 -9.22 13.27 -3.89
N CYS A 69 -8.16 14.07 -4.12
CA CYS A 69 -7.72 14.41 -5.47
C CYS A 69 -6.98 13.26 -6.20
N LYS A 70 -6.81 12.10 -5.55
CA LYS A 70 -6.34 10.85 -6.16
C LYS A 70 -7.51 9.88 -6.43
N ASP A 71 -8.75 10.29 -6.18
CA ASP A 71 -9.96 9.46 -6.28
C ASP A 71 -9.89 8.17 -5.43
N ILE A 72 -9.15 8.23 -4.32
CA ILE A 72 -9.09 7.13 -3.34
C ILE A 72 -10.31 7.19 -2.41
N ILE A 73 -10.80 8.41 -2.16
CA ILE A 73 -11.96 8.70 -1.33
C ILE A 73 -12.81 9.75 -2.05
N ASP A 74 -14.13 9.66 -1.93
CA ASP A 74 -15.03 10.58 -2.64
C ASP A 74 -15.08 11.96 -1.98
N TYR A 75 -15.05 12.01 -0.65
CA TYR A 75 -15.10 13.25 0.12
C TYR A 75 -14.50 13.09 1.52
N TRP A 76 -14.19 14.23 2.16
CA TRP A 76 -13.74 14.30 3.56
C TRP A 76 -14.92 14.42 4.52
N GLY A 77 -14.78 13.88 5.74
CA GLY A 77 -15.84 13.94 6.77
C GLY A 77 -16.53 12.61 7.04
N ILE A 78 -16.10 11.54 6.36
CA ILE A 78 -16.38 10.15 6.76
C ILE A 78 -15.62 9.85 8.06
N ASP A 79 -16.16 8.95 8.89
CA ASP A 79 -15.49 8.46 10.11
C ASP A 79 -14.02 8.10 9.83
N PRO A 80 -13.05 8.83 10.39
CA PRO A 80 -11.63 8.58 10.16
C PRO A 80 -11.21 7.16 10.52
N SER A 81 -11.80 6.54 11.54
CA SER A 81 -11.46 5.19 11.97
C SER A 81 -11.82 4.16 10.91
N LYS A 82 -13.03 4.32 10.34
CA LYS A 82 -13.50 3.51 9.21
C LYS A 82 -12.60 3.69 7.99
N MET A 83 -12.29 4.93 7.62
CA MET A 83 -11.43 5.22 6.46
C MET A 83 -10.02 4.66 6.62
N ARG A 84 -9.44 4.71 7.83
CA ARG A 84 -8.14 4.09 8.08
C ARG A 84 -8.19 2.58 7.83
N LYS A 85 -9.23 1.89 8.31
CA LYS A 85 -9.39 0.45 8.07
C LYS A 85 -9.59 0.14 6.59
N GLU A 86 -10.49 0.85 5.91
CA GLU A 86 -10.84 0.52 4.52
C GLU A 86 -9.75 0.91 3.51
N VAL A 87 -9.02 2.00 3.74
CA VAL A 87 -8.05 2.54 2.78
C VAL A 87 -6.60 2.23 3.17
N LEU A 88 -6.25 2.36 4.45
CA LEU A 88 -4.86 2.18 4.89
C LEU A 88 -4.55 0.75 5.34
N LEU A 89 -5.56 -0.02 5.74
CA LEU A 89 -5.41 -1.38 6.27
C LEU A 89 -6.49 -2.34 5.73
N PRO A 90 -6.81 -2.36 4.42
CA PRO A 90 -7.83 -3.26 3.91
C PRO A 90 -7.49 -4.72 4.20
N GLU A 91 -8.50 -5.50 4.62
CA GLU A 91 -8.37 -6.95 4.77
C GLU A 91 -8.51 -7.61 3.38
N LEU A 92 -7.42 -8.21 2.91
CA LEU A 92 -7.36 -8.87 1.61
C LEU A 92 -6.51 -10.14 1.71
N TYR A 93 -6.78 -11.10 0.83
CA TYR A 93 -5.94 -12.27 0.71
C TYR A 93 -4.55 -11.94 0.15
N CYS A 94 -3.52 -12.53 0.74
CA CYS A 94 -2.14 -12.32 0.37
C CYS A 94 -1.64 -13.44 -0.56
N SER A 95 -1.22 -13.13 -1.80
CA SER A 95 -0.65 -14.16 -2.70
C SER A 95 0.71 -14.73 -2.27
N TRP A 96 1.28 -14.24 -1.16
CA TRP A 96 2.52 -14.78 -0.62
C TRP A 96 2.31 -15.87 0.44
N CYS A 97 1.31 -15.71 1.31
CA CYS A 97 1.05 -16.65 2.42
C CYS A 97 -0.38 -17.21 2.41
N PHE A 98 -1.16 -16.84 1.40
CA PHE A 98 -2.54 -17.27 1.15
C PHE A 98 -3.54 -16.94 2.27
N THR A 99 -3.12 -16.18 3.29
CA THR A 99 -3.97 -15.76 4.40
C THR A 99 -4.71 -14.46 4.08
N CYS A 100 -5.97 -14.34 4.52
CA CYS A 100 -6.66 -13.05 4.62
C CYS A 100 -6.09 -12.26 5.80
N ALA A 101 -5.48 -11.12 5.52
CA ALA A 101 -4.85 -10.28 6.53
C ALA A 101 -4.91 -8.80 6.14
N GLU A 102 -4.77 -7.92 7.12
CA GLU A 102 -4.65 -6.48 6.87
C GLU A 102 -3.46 -6.20 5.95
N GLN A 103 -3.71 -5.41 4.91
CA GLN A 103 -2.70 -4.97 3.96
C GLN A 103 -2.38 -3.51 4.24
N LYS A 104 -1.26 -3.23 4.91
CA LYS A 104 -0.87 -1.86 5.25
C LYS A 104 -0.44 -1.10 4.01
N LEU A 105 -1.14 0.00 3.70
CA LEU A 105 -0.84 0.87 2.57
C LEU A 105 0.57 1.45 2.72
N TYR A 106 1.47 0.95 1.88
CA TYR A 106 2.83 1.43 1.81
C TYR A 106 2.89 2.70 0.97
N ARG A 107 2.42 2.62 -0.28
CA ARG A 107 2.50 3.73 -1.23
C ARG A 107 1.34 3.70 -2.22
N HIS A 108 0.80 4.88 -2.52
CA HIS A 108 -0.19 5.05 -3.59
C HIS A 108 0.40 5.81 -4.76
N HIS A 109 0.71 5.10 -5.83
CA HIS A 109 1.12 5.71 -7.08
C HIS A 109 -0.10 6.21 -7.88
N THR A 110 -0.01 7.39 -8.48
CA THR A 110 -1.10 7.93 -9.32
C THR A 110 -1.23 7.17 -10.65
N VAL A 111 -0.11 6.65 -11.18
CA VAL A 111 -0.07 5.99 -12.50
C VAL A 111 0.06 4.47 -12.38
N THR A 112 0.80 4.01 -11.36
CA THR A 112 0.98 2.58 -11.10
C THR A 112 0.05 2.12 -9.98
N ARG A 113 0.14 0.85 -9.62
CA ARG A 113 -0.76 0.24 -8.63
C ARG A 113 -0.45 0.70 -7.21
N ILE A 114 -1.42 0.45 -6.35
CA ILE A 114 -1.32 0.68 -4.91
C ILE A 114 -0.49 -0.45 -4.31
N ASP A 115 0.56 -0.07 -3.59
CA ASP A 115 1.48 -0.98 -2.93
C ASP A 115 1.12 -1.10 -1.44
N TYR A 116 1.10 -2.33 -0.96
CA TYR A 116 0.83 -2.67 0.41
C TYR A 116 1.95 -3.51 1.00
N THR A 117 1.94 -3.67 2.31
CA THR A 117 2.71 -4.66 3.05
C THR A 117 1.74 -5.55 3.82
N CYS A 118 1.80 -6.86 3.59
CA CYS A 118 0.97 -7.81 4.31
C CYS A 118 1.38 -7.86 5.78
N THR A 119 0.44 -7.69 6.70
CA THR A 119 0.73 -7.74 8.15
C THR A 119 1.10 -9.14 8.65
N ASN A 120 0.62 -10.20 7.99
CA ASN A 120 0.91 -11.57 8.38
C ASN A 120 2.34 -12.01 7.99
N CYS A 121 2.74 -11.82 6.73
CA CYS A 121 4.03 -12.30 6.22
C CYS A 121 5.08 -11.20 5.99
N SER A 122 4.72 -9.92 6.22
CA SER A 122 5.59 -8.75 6.02
C SER A 122 6.12 -8.55 4.59
N LYS A 123 5.64 -9.32 3.61
CA LYS A 123 6.02 -9.15 2.21
C LYS A 123 5.21 -8.04 1.53
N GLN A 124 5.85 -7.35 0.58
CA GLN A 124 5.18 -6.34 -0.23
C GLN A 124 4.21 -6.99 -1.22
N THR A 125 3.03 -6.41 -1.30
CA THR A 125 1.94 -6.82 -2.19
C THR A 125 1.43 -5.62 -2.96
N CYS A 126 0.62 -5.85 -3.99
CA CYS A 126 -0.07 -4.78 -4.70
C CYS A 126 -1.49 -5.22 -5.03
N LYS A 127 -2.42 -4.27 -5.25
CA LYS A 127 -3.81 -4.62 -5.58
C LYS A 127 -3.87 -5.48 -6.85
N CYS A 128 -4.65 -6.56 -6.82
CA CYS A 128 -4.93 -7.35 -8.02
C CYS A 128 -5.69 -6.49 -9.04
N ARG A 129 -5.37 -6.63 -10.33
CA ARG A 129 -6.09 -5.90 -11.40
C ARG A 129 -7.44 -6.52 -11.76
N TYR A 130 -7.60 -7.81 -11.49
CA TYR A 130 -8.71 -8.62 -12.00
C TYR A 130 -9.77 -8.92 -10.94
N CYS A 131 -9.46 -8.70 -9.67
CA CYS A 131 -10.39 -8.88 -8.57
C CYS A 131 -10.14 -7.89 -7.44
N HIS A 132 -11.03 -7.85 -6.46
CA HIS A 132 -10.96 -6.96 -5.30
C HIS A 132 -10.72 -7.68 -3.97
N ILE A 133 -10.67 -9.02 -3.99
CA ILE A 133 -10.55 -9.86 -2.79
C ILE A 133 -9.11 -10.20 -2.42
N GLY A 134 -8.19 -10.14 -3.39
CA GLY A 134 -6.80 -10.57 -3.21
C GLY A 134 -5.78 -9.56 -3.71
N THR A 135 -4.57 -9.68 -3.20
CA THR A 135 -3.40 -8.91 -3.62
C THR A 135 -2.44 -9.77 -4.42
N SER A 136 -1.73 -9.17 -5.38
CA SER A 136 -0.66 -9.79 -6.16
C SER A 136 0.71 -9.65 -5.48
N ARG A 137 1.66 -10.52 -5.81
CA ARG A 137 3.04 -10.43 -5.30
C ARG A 137 3.74 -9.20 -5.90
N ASN A 138 4.28 -8.32 -5.06
CA ASN A 138 4.98 -7.12 -5.50
C ASN A 138 6.50 -7.36 -5.52
N HIS A 139 6.99 -8.01 -6.58
CA HIS A 139 8.43 -8.22 -6.74
C HIS A 139 9.13 -6.89 -7.08
N PRO A 140 10.35 -6.63 -6.57
CA PRO A 140 11.07 -5.37 -6.78
C PRO A 140 11.29 -4.98 -8.25
N THR A 141 11.44 -5.98 -9.12
CA THR A 141 11.73 -5.76 -10.54
C THR A 141 10.49 -5.70 -11.41
N LEU A 142 9.50 -6.54 -11.13
CA LEU A 142 8.26 -6.60 -11.89
C LEU A 142 7.13 -7.14 -11.01
N PRO A 143 6.21 -6.27 -10.57
CA PRO A 143 5.08 -6.68 -9.77
C PRO A 143 4.09 -7.54 -10.58
N ASP A 144 3.56 -8.60 -9.97
CA ASP A 144 2.59 -9.50 -10.61
C ASP A 144 1.28 -8.79 -10.91
N GLN A 145 0.70 -8.97 -12.09
CA GLN A 145 -0.54 -8.27 -12.46
C GLN A 145 -1.81 -8.85 -11.79
N ALA A 146 -1.77 -10.12 -11.41
CA ALA A 146 -2.88 -10.90 -10.89
C ALA A 146 -2.51 -11.57 -9.56
N CYS A 147 -3.49 -11.78 -8.67
CA CYS A 147 -3.31 -12.58 -7.47
C CYS A 147 -3.22 -14.08 -7.81
N ALA A 148 -2.82 -14.90 -6.85
CA ALA A 148 -2.64 -16.35 -7.03
C ALA A 148 -3.89 -17.03 -7.62
N MET A 149 -5.07 -16.69 -7.11
CA MET A 149 -6.34 -17.20 -7.62
C MET A 149 -6.63 -16.74 -9.06
N CYS A 150 -6.46 -15.45 -9.40
CA CYS A 150 -6.65 -14.98 -10.77
C CYS A 150 -5.59 -15.48 -11.76
N LYS A 151 -4.46 -16.01 -11.25
CA LYS A 151 -3.45 -16.73 -12.03
C LYS A 151 -3.74 -18.23 -12.14
N ASN A 152 -4.80 -18.73 -11.50
CA ASN A 152 -5.13 -20.15 -11.32
C ASN A 152 -4.05 -20.96 -10.59
N LEU A 153 -3.14 -20.31 -9.84
CA LEU A 153 -2.15 -21.01 -9.01
C LEU A 153 -2.82 -21.74 -7.85
N ILE A 154 -3.98 -21.23 -7.41
CA ILE A 154 -4.83 -21.81 -6.37
C ILE A 154 -6.28 -21.81 -6.85
N GLY A 155 -7.05 -22.82 -6.45
CA GLY A 155 -8.48 -22.91 -6.75
C GLY A 155 -9.33 -22.16 -5.73
N ASP A 156 -8.92 -22.20 -4.46
CA ASP A 156 -9.57 -21.55 -3.33
C ASP A 156 -8.52 -20.91 -2.42
N TRP A 157 -8.88 -19.82 -1.72
CA TRP A 157 -8.04 -19.26 -0.68
C TRP A 157 -8.09 -20.07 0.62
N ASP A 158 -9.20 -20.76 0.88
CA ASP A 158 -9.36 -21.58 2.09
C ASP A 158 -8.60 -22.92 1.97
N ASP A 159 -8.36 -23.38 0.74
CA ASP A 159 -7.49 -24.52 0.43
C ASP A 159 -6.54 -24.21 -0.74
N PRO A 160 -5.45 -23.44 -0.47
CA PRO A 160 -4.56 -22.97 -1.52
C PRO A 160 -3.73 -24.08 -2.17
N TYR A 161 -3.61 -25.25 -1.54
CA TYR A 161 -2.70 -26.31 -2.00
C TYR A 161 -3.41 -27.42 -2.80
N ASP A 162 -4.74 -27.36 -2.96
CA ASP A 162 -5.53 -28.38 -3.66
C ASP A 162 -5.14 -28.53 -5.15
N THR A 163 -4.70 -27.46 -5.81
CA THR A 163 -4.33 -27.50 -7.24
C THR A 163 -3.03 -28.26 -7.52
N GLY A 164 -2.16 -28.40 -6.52
CA GLY A 164 -0.81 -28.97 -6.68
C GLY A 164 0.19 -28.09 -7.45
N GLU A 165 -0.19 -26.92 -7.97
CA GLU A 165 0.72 -26.05 -8.73
C GLU A 165 1.70 -25.28 -7.84
N LEU A 166 1.35 -25.05 -6.57
CA LEU A 166 2.21 -24.35 -5.62
C LEU A 166 3.37 -25.21 -5.13
N LEU A 167 3.23 -26.53 -5.16
CA LEU A 167 4.16 -27.47 -4.56
C LEU A 167 4.66 -28.44 -5.61
N VAL A 168 5.98 -28.44 -5.85
CA VAL A 168 6.61 -29.45 -6.69
C VAL A 168 7.44 -30.37 -5.81
N GLY A 169 7.15 -31.67 -5.88
CA GLY A 169 7.99 -32.71 -5.29
C GLY A 169 9.18 -33.01 -6.21
N GLY A 170 10.39 -33.03 -5.66
CA GLY A 170 11.59 -33.31 -6.44
C GLY A 170 12.80 -33.67 -5.61
N TRP A 171 13.89 -34.02 -6.29
CA TRP A 171 15.20 -34.17 -5.64
C TRP A 171 15.87 -32.81 -5.54
N CYS A 172 16.24 -32.41 -4.32
CA CYS A 172 17.07 -31.25 -4.09
C CYS A 172 18.53 -31.59 -4.42
N SER A 173 19.12 -30.91 -5.40
CA SER A 173 20.53 -31.10 -5.75
C SER A 173 21.48 -30.66 -4.63
N TRP A 174 21.02 -29.80 -3.72
CA TRP A 174 21.85 -29.30 -2.62
C TRP A 174 21.91 -30.25 -1.43
N CYS A 175 20.77 -30.81 -1.00
CA CYS A 175 20.72 -31.75 0.13
C CYS A 175 20.62 -33.23 -0.28
N ILE A 176 20.53 -33.53 -1.58
CA ILE A 176 20.46 -34.89 -2.15
C ILE A 176 19.36 -35.72 -1.48
N SER A 177 18.21 -35.09 -1.23
CA SER A 177 17.03 -35.75 -0.67
C SER A 177 15.77 -35.35 -1.45
N LYS A 178 14.73 -36.18 -1.35
CA LYS A 178 13.39 -35.78 -1.79
C LYS A 178 12.89 -34.66 -0.90
N SER A 179 12.51 -33.56 -1.53
CA SER A 179 11.98 -32.37 -0.87
C SER A 179 10.74 -31.88 -1.62
N VAL A 180 9.92 -31.10 -0.95
CA VAL A 180 8.82 -30.35 -1.55
C VAL A 180 9.29 -28.90 -1.65
N PHE A 181 9.17 -28.31 -2.84
CA PHE A 181 9.54 -26.92 -3.10
C PHE A 181 8.29 -26.09 -3.31
N GLU A 182 8.23 -24.91 -2.72
CA GLU A 182 7.10 -23.99 -2.80
C GLU A 182 7.38 -22.90 -3.82
N LEU A 183 6.42 -22.63 -4.71
CA LEU A 183 6.57 -21.67 -5.79
C LEU A 183 6.86 -20.26 -5.26
N GLU A 184 8.10 -19.80 -5.41
CA GLU A 184 8.52 -18.45 -5.06
C GLU A 184 8.12 -17.44 -6.14
N LYS A 185 8.29 -17.80 -7.41
CA LYS A 185 8.00 -16.92 -8.54
C LYS A 185 7.54 -17.70 -9.77
N ASP A 186 6.36 -17.35 -10.27
CA ASP A 186 5.87 -17.84 -11.55
C ASP A 186 6.44 -17.02 -12.72
N HIS A 187 6.77 -17.71 -13.80
CA HIS A 187 7.21 -17.08 -15.04
C HIS A 187 6.43 -17.66 -16.22
N THR A 188 5.83 -16.78 -17.02
CA THR A 188 5.13 -17.19 -18.26
C THR A 188 6.08 -17.55 -19.40
N LEU A 189 7.31 -17.03 -19.40
CA LEU A 189 8.30 -17.22 -20.48
C LEU A 189 9.56 -17.99 -20.05
N ARG A 190 9.70 -18.29 -18.75
CA ARG A 190 10.88 -18.96 -18.18
C ARG A 190 10.42 -20.03 -17.20
N ARG A 191 11.36 -20.84 -16.71
CA ARG A 191 11.08 -21.80 -15.65
C ARG A 191 10.61 -21.08 -14.39
N HIS A 192 9.62 -21.67 -13.72
CA HIS A 192 9.21 -21.30 -12.38
C HIS A 192 10.41 -21.40 -11.41
N TYR A 193 10.44 -20.52 -10.42
CA TYR A 193 11.35 -20.61 -9.30
C TYR A 193 10.59 -21.16 -8.11
N TYR A 194 11.08 -22.29 -7.59
CA TYR A 194 10.61 -22.97 -6.39
C TYR A 194 11.75 -23.04 -5.37
#